data_AF-A0A318CBU0-F1
#
_entry.id   AF-A0A318CBU0-F1
#
_cell.length_a   1.000
_cell.length_b   1.000
_cell.length_c   1.000
_cell.angle_alpha   90.00
_cell.angle_beta   90.00
_cell.angle_gamma   90.00
#
_symmetry.space_group_name_H-M   'P 1'
#
loop_
_entity.id
_entity.type
_entity.pdbx_description
1 polymer ?
#
loop_
_entity_poly.entity_id
_entity_poly.type
_entity_poly.pdbx_seq_one_letter_code
_entity_poly.pdbx_strand_id
1 'polypeptide(L)'
;MIENRPARKQGFSLVEVVMSLVIVTVIIAAVLPALTKSMQMANKNRHLTTELSRVQKSLEEEYFVPERSGSYSVVLNLDAQNIVLSGELVSKEFAENKKIDIFLRER
;
A
#
# COMPACT_ATOMS: atom_id res chain seq x y z
N MET A 1 38.79 -8.30 60.84
CA MET A 1 38.29 -9.61 60.36
C MET A 1 37.08 -9.35 59.51
N ILE A 2 37.13 -9.66 58.21
CA ILE A 2 35.98 -9.51 57.30
C ILE A 2 35.24 -10.85 57.32
N GLU A 3 34.05 -10.86 57.90
CA GLU A 3 33.20 -12.04 57.99
C GLU A 3 32.61 -12.35 56.60
N ASN A 4 33.20 -13.32 55.90
CA ASN A 4 32.67 -13.84 54.64
C ASN A 4 31.45 -14.71 54.95
N ARG A 5 30.25 -14.12 54.86
CA ARG A 5 29.00 -14.89 54.94
C ARG A 5 28.81 -15.68 53.65
N PRO A 6 28.69 -17.02 53.70
CA PRO A 6 28.44 -17.81 52.50
C PRO A 6 27.06 -17.42 51.93
N ALA A 7 27.03 -17.02 50.66
CA ALA A 7 25.79 -16.74 49.95
C ALA A 7 24.93 -18.00 49.95
N ARG A 8 23.81 -17.96 50.68
CA ARG A 8 22.87 -19.07 50.79
C ARG A 8 22.25 -19.26 49.41
N LYS A 9 22.62 -20.34 48.70
CA LYS A 9 21.99 -20.71 47.43
C LYS A 9 20.56 -21.15 47.72
N GLN A 10 19.59 -20.25 47.54
CA GLN A 10 18.17 -20.59 47.58
C GLN A 10 17.82 -21.29 46.27
N GLY A 11 17.39 -22.55 46.37
CA GLY A 11 16.84 -23.29 45.23
C GLY A 11 15.39 -22.87 44.96
N PHE A 12 14.91 -23.10 43.74
CA PHE A 12 13.54 -22.80 43.35
C PHE A 12 12.54 -23.67 44.10
N SER A 13 11.54 -23.04 44.71
CA SER A 13 10.40 -23.75 45.31
C SER A 13 9.40 -24.16 44.24
N LEU A 14 8.74 -25.31 44.39
CA LEU A 14 7.67 -25.76 43.48
C LEU A 14 6.58 -24.69 43.32
N VAL A 15 6.22 -24.02 44.42
CA VAL A 15 5.22 -22.95 44.42
C VAL A 15 5.65 -21.78 43.54
N GLU A 16 6.94 -21.45 43.53
CA GLU A 16 7.51 -20.35 42.75
C GLU A 16 7.51 -20.66 41.24
N VAL A 17 7.77 -21.92 40.89
CA VAL A 17 7.67 -22.41 39.50
C VAL A 17 6.21 -22.37 39.03
N VAL A 18 5.26 -22.78 39.86
CA VAL A 18 3.83 -22.75 39.49
C VAL A 18 3.33 -21.31 39.37
N MET A 19 3.71 -20.43 40.29
CA MET A 19 3.33 -19.01 40.23
C MET A 19 3.91 -18.32 39.00
N SER A 20 5.19 -18.54 38.68
CA SER A 20 5.80 -17.97 37.47
C SER A 20 5.11 -18.47 36.20
N LEU A 21 4.74 -19.76 36.13
CA LEU A 21 3.99 -20.31 35.01
C LEU A 21 2.60 -19.64 34.85
N VAL A 22 1.89 -19.42 35.95
CA VAL A 22 0.57 -18.75 35.93
C VAL A 22 0.71 -17.30 35.46
N ILE A 23 1.71 -16.57 35.95
CA ILE A 23 1.96 -15.19 35.52
C ILE A 23 2.27 -15.14 34.01
N VAL A 24 3.14 -16.03 33.53
CA VAL A 24 3.50 -16.10 32.11
C VAL A 24 2.29 -16.40 31.24
N THR A 25 1.44 -17.35 31.63
CA THR A 25 0.24 -17.68 30.84
C THR A 25 -0.77 -16.54 30.79
N VAL A 26 -0.98 -15.81 31.89
CA VAL A 26 -1.83 -14.61 31.94
C VAL A 26 -1.29 -13.51 31.03
N ILE A 27 0.02 -13.24 31.07
CA ILE A 27 0.65 -12.23 30.21
C ILE A 27 0.50 -12.61 28.74
N ILE A 28 0.78 -13.86 28.38
CA ILE A 28 0.65 -14.34 27.00
C ILE A 28 -0.80 -14.18 26.53
N ALA A 29 -1.79 -14.57 27.34
CA ALA A 29 -3.20 -14.45 27.00
C ALA A 29 -3.64 -13.00 26.74
N ALA A 30 -3.07 -12.03 27.46
CA ALA A 30 -3.35 -10.62 27.26
C ALA A 30 -2.66 -10.03 26.01
N VAL A 31 -1.43 -10.48 25.71
CA VAL A 31 -0.60 -9.89 24.64
C VAL A 31 -0.86 -10.53 23.27
N LEU A 32 -1.22 -11.82 23.22
CA LEU A 32 -1.44 -12.55 21.96
C LEU A 32 -2.43 -11.85 21.01
N PRO A 33 -3.64 -11.41 21.47
CA PRO A 33 -4.62 -10.79 20.59
C PRO A 33 -4.12 -9.50 19.94
N ALA A 34 -3.32 -8.70 20.66
CA ALA A 34 -2.75 -7.47 20.15
C ALA A 34 -1.71 -7.75 19.05
N LEU A 35 -0.84 -8.74 19.27
CA LEU A 35 0.14 -9.17 18.27
C LEU A 35 -0.53 -9.75 17.02
N THR A 36 -1.56 -10.59 17.18
CA THR A 36 -2.32 -11.16 16.06
C THR A 36 -3.00 -10.07 15.22
N LYS A 37 -3.67 -9.10 15.86
CA LYS A 37 -4.29 -7.96 15.15
C LYS A 37 -3.27 -7.13 14.40
N SER A 38 -2.12 -6.84 15.02
CA SER A 38 -1.03 -6.09 14.39
C SER A 38 -0.49 -6.79 13.15
N MET A 39 -0.26 -8.11 13.22
CA MET A 39 0.20 -8.89 12.07
C MET A 39 -0.84 -8.95 10.95
N GLN A 40 -2.13 -9.10 11.28
CA GLN A 40 -3.22 -9.07 10.30
C GLN A 40 -3.31 -7.72 9.58
N MET A 41 -3.20 -6.61 10.32
CA MET A 41 -3.18 -5.27 9.73
C MET A 41 -1.95 -5.05 8.83
N ALA A 42 -0.77 -5.49 9.26
CA ALA A 42 0.46 -5.38 8.47
C ALA A 42 0.36 -6.18 7.16
N ASN A 43 -0.21 -7.40 7.19
CA ASN A 43 -0.44 -8.20 5.99
C ASN A 43 -1.48 -7.56 5.07
N LYS A 44 -2.57 -7.02 5.61
CA LYS A 44 -3.59 -6.31 4.82
C LYS A 44 -3.02 -5.10 4.09
N ASN A 45 -2.15 -4.34 4.75
CA ASN A 45 -1.48 -3.18 4.14
C ASN A 45 -0.52 -3.58 3.02
N ARG A 46 0.24 -4.68 3.18
CA ARG A 46 1.12 -5.21 2.12
C ARG A 46 0.35 -5.61 0.86
N HIS A 47 -0.82 -6.22 1.00
CA HIS A 47 -1.67 -6.55 -0.14
C HIS A 47 -2.16 -5.31 -0.88
N LEU A 48 -2.62 -4.28 -0.15
CA LEU A 48 -3.09 -3.03 -0.75
C LEU A 48 -2.00 -2.31 -1.56
N THR A 49 -0.77 -2.24 -1.04
CA THR A 49 0.35 -1.62 -1.76
C THR A 49 0.72 -2.38 -3.03
N THR A 50 0.63 -3.72 -3.01
CA THR A 50 0.97 -4.56 -4.16
C THR A 50 -0.08 -4.45 -5.27
N GLU A 51 -1.36 -4.41 -4.91
CA GLU A 51 -2.47 -4.23 -5.86
C GLU A 51 -2.44 -2.84 -6.51
N LEU A 52 -2.20 -1.79 -5.73
CA LEU A 52 -2.06 -0.43 -6.27
C LEU A 52 -0.86 -0.32 -7.22
N SER A 53 0.26 -0.96 -6.89
CA SER A 53 1.44 -0.99 -7.76
C SER A 53 1.20 -1.75 -9.07
N ARG A 54 0.40 -2.83 -9.05
CA ARG A 54 -0.01 -3.55 -10.26
C ARG A 54 -0.93 -2.72 -11.14
N VAL A 55 -1.94 -2.06 -10.56
CA VAL A 55 -2.85 -1.18 -11.30
C VAL A 55 -2.08 -0.01 -11.91
N GLN A 56 -1.17 0.61 -11.16
CA GLN A 56 -0.33 1.68 -11.70
C GLN A 56 0.52 1.20 -12.89
N LYS A 57 1.18 0.05 -12.76
CA LYS A 57 2.00 -0.51 -13.83
C LYS A 57 1.17 -0.89 -15.07
N SER A 58 -0.03 -1.44 -14.87
CA SER A 58 -0.97 -1.74 -15.96
C SER A 58 -1.40 -0.47 -16.68
N LEU A 59 -1.73 0.61 -15.94
CA LEU A 59 -2.08 1.89 -16.55
C LEU A 59 -0.90 2.45 -17.34
N GLU A 60 0.31 2.43 -16.78
CA GLU A 60 1.52 2.89 -17.48
C GLU A 60 1.75 2.11 -18.78
N GLU A 61 1.73 0.77 -18.77
CA GLU A 61 1.91 -0.04 -19.98
C GLU A 61 0.80 0.20 -21.02
N GLU A 62 -0.44 0.44 -20.57
CA GLU A 62 -1.54 0.74 -21.46
C GLU A 62 -1.41 2.15 -22.08
N TYR A 63 -0.86 3.13 -21.37
CA TYR A 63 -0.66 4.51 -21.88
C TYR A 63 0.43 4.61 -22.97
N PHE A 64 1.27 3.59 -23.14
CA PHE A 64 2.42 3.61 -24.07
C PHE A 64 2.25 2.83 -25.38
N VAL A 65 1.07 2.26 -25.69
CA VAL A 65 0.81 1.64 -26.99
C VAL A 65 -0.14 2.52 -27.81
N PRO A 66 0.38 3.46 -28.63
CA PRO A 66 -0.44 4.28 -29.50
C PRO A 66 -0.92 3.44 -30.70
N GLU A 67 -2.12 2.87 -30.61
CA GLU A 67 -2.79 2.37 -31.81
C GLU A 67 -3.38 3.55 -32.60
N ARG A 68 -2.57 4.02 -33.57
CA ARG A 68 -2.95 4.83 -34.74
C ARG A 68 -3.56 6.19 -34.44
N SER A 69 -2.66 7.07 -34.04
CA SER A 69 -2.66 8.53 -34.10
C SER A 69 -3.21 9.11 -35.42
N GLY A 70 -4.50 9.46 -35.48
CA GLY A 70 -4.99 10.40 -36.49
C GLY A 70 -4.62 11.83 -36.08
N SER A 71 -4.19 12.68 -37.01
CA SER A 71 -4.00 14.10 -36.73
C SER A 71 -5.36 14.80 -36.77
N TYR A 72 -5.74 15.47 -35.68
CA TYR A 72 -6.99 16.22 -35.55
C TYR A 72 -6.69 17.70 -35.31
N SER A 73 -7.55 18.58 -35.84
CA SER A 73 -7.48 20.01 -35.58
C SER A 73 -8.77 20.47 -34.90
N VAL A 74 -8.65 21.12 -33.75
CA VAL A 74 -9.77 21.68 -32.98
C VAL A 74 -9.78 23.19 -33.17
N VAL A 75 -10.92 23.72 -33.58
CA VAL A 75 -11.12 25.18 -33.72
C VAL A 75 -11.79 25.70 -32.45
N LEU A 76 -11.07 26.50 -31.67
CA LEU A 76 -11.61 27.20 -30.51
C LEU A 76 -12.05 28.60 -30.92
N ASN A 77 -13.34 28.88 -30.81
CA ASN A 77 -13.88 30.23 -30.99
C ASN A 77 -13.98 30.90 -29.62
N LEU A 78 -13.08 31.85 -29.34
CA LEU A 78 -13.08 32.66 -28.13
C LEU A 78 -13.43 34.10 -28.50
N ASP A 79 -14.64 34.52 -28.13
CA ASP A 79 -15.24 35.86 -28.27
C ASP A 79 -15.13 36.52 -29.65
N ALA A 80 -13.92 36.81 -30.14
CA ALA A 80 -13.62 37.45 -31.43
C ALA A 80 -12.42 36.82 -32.18
N GLN A 81 -11.87 35.69 -31.72
CA GLN A 81 -10.73 35.02 -32.35
C GLN A 81 -10.99 33.52 -32.54
N ASN A 82 -10.66 33.03 -33.73
CA ASN A 82 -10.68 31.61 -34.06
C ASN A 82 -9.25 31.07 -33.94
N ILE A 83 -8.98 30.27 -32.90
CA ILE A 83 -7.68 29.63 -32.69
C ILE A 83 -7.79 28.19 -33.16
N VAL A 84 -7.06 27.84 -34.23
CA VAL A 84 -6.95 26.46 -34.71
C VAL A 84 -5.78 25.79 -33.98
N LEU A 85 -6.09 24.77 -33.18
CA LEU A 85 -5.11 23.93 -32.51
C LEU A 85 -5.01 22.61 -33.26
N SER A 86 -3.85 22.32 -33.84
CA SER A 86 -3.55 21.03 -34.45
C SER A 86 -2.84 20.13 -33.43
N GLY A 87 -3.17 18.85 -33.47
CA GLY A 87 -2.67 17.87 -32.52
C GLY A 87 -3.09 16.46 -32.88
N GLU A 88 -2.88 15.56 -31.94
CA GLU A 88 -3.28 14.17 -32.05
C GLU A 88 -4.45 13.91 -31.10
N LEU A 89 -5.49 13.24 -31.58
CA LEU A 89 -6.57 12.76 -30.72
C LEU A 89 -6.31 11.30 -30.40
N VAL A 90 -6.03 11.03 -29.13
CA VAL A 90 -5.86 9.68 -28.60
C VAL A 90 -7.16 9.28 -27.92
N SER A 91 -7.92 8.38 -28.55
CA SER A 91 -9.16 7.83 -28.01
C SER A 91 -8.88 6.49 -27.35
N LYS A 92 -9.36 6.29 -26.11
CA LYS A 92 -9.06 5.08 -25.36
C LYS A 92 -10.23 4.59 -24.53
N GLU A 93 -10.49 3.30 -24.58
CA GLU A 93 -11.52 2.64 -23.77
C GLU A 93 -10.95 2.29 -22.39
N PHE A 94 -11.58 2.77 -21.32
CA PHE A 94 -11.10 2.58 -19.94
C PHE A 94 -12.02 1.69 -19.09
N ALA A 95 -13.20 1.37 -19.60
CA ALA A 95 -14.12 0.38 -19.06
C ALA A 95 -15.12 -0.01 -20.15
N GLU A 96 -15.88 -1.08 -19.93
CA GLU A 96 -16.91 -1.56 -20.84
C GLU A 96 -17.86 -0.40 -21.25
N ASN A 97 -17.83 -0.03 -22.54
CA ASN A 97 -18.58 1.08 -23.13
C ASN A 97 -18.22 2.48 -22.61
N LYS A 98 -17.03 2.70 -22.04
CA LYS A 98 -16.55 4.02 -21.62
C LYS A 98 -15.24 4.39 -22.30
N LYS A 99 -15.26 5.49 -23.04
CA LYS A 99 -14.09 6.02 -23.77
C LYS A 99 -13.70 7.40 -23.26
N ILE A 100 -12.41 7.66 -23.25
CA ILE A 100 -11.82 8.97 -23.01
C ILE A 100 -11.06 9.42 -24.25
N ASP A 101 -11.31 10.65 -24.70
CA ASP A 101 -10.61 11.27 -25.82
C ASP A 101 -9.66 12.32 -25.27
N ILE A 102 -8.37 12.15 -25.53
CA ILE A 102 -7.31 13.07 -25.09
C ILE A 102 -6.73 13.76 -26.32
N PHE A 103 -6.83 15.08 -26.36
CA PHE A 103 -6.23 15.90 -27.42
C PHE A 103 -4.82 16.35 -27.00
N LEU A 104 -3.81 15.82 -27.66
CA LEU A 104 -2.40 16.17 -27.44
C LEU A 104 -1.98 17.23 -28.47
N ARG A 105 -1.68 18.44 -27.98
CA ARG A 105 -1.21 19.54 -28.81
C ARG A 105 0.28 19.38 -29.11
N GLU A 106 0.67 19.45 -30.38
CA GLU A 106 2.09 19.63 -30.76
C GLU A 106 2.52 21.05 -30.38
N ARG A 107 3.68 21.17 -29.71
CA ARG A 107 4.22 22.45 -29.20
C ARG A 107 4.81 23.33 -30.29
#